data_AF-A0A1B6HAX2-F1
#
_entry.id   AF-A0A1B6HAX2-F1
#
_cell.length_a   1.000
_cell.length_b   1.000
_cell.length_c   1.000
_cell.angle_alpha   90.00
_cell.angle_beta   90.00
_cell.angle_gamma   90.00
#
_symmetry.space_group_name_H-M   'P 1'
#
loop_
_entity.id
_entity.type
_entity.pdbx_description
1 polymer ?
#
loop_
_entity_poly.entity_id
_entity_poly.type
_entity_poly.pdbx_seq_one_letter_code
_entity_poly.pdbx_strand_id
1 'polypeptide(L)'
;HLPRIVDKALKLMNLKQVVQEVETSVMSKMSCTACKAGAGLLQHYIRAGKTRDDIVKITYQFCVSLKLQTPRVCEGITELFGGEVVYVLKRLKIGPEEICSFVIGDACGDVDNPTHEWQVVFPPVPKPPIQPPVPPSATAATFKILHISDTHYDPYYQEGTNADCKEPLCCRLTNGPAPSPAMAAGRWGDYRKCDSPKRTVDHMLQHIASTHPDIDYILWTGDLPPHDVWNQTREENLMVLKQTVEQMTQMFPGIPIFPALGNHESAPVNSFPPPFVHNDYSIEWLYNALDMEWRKWLPASVSRTVRHGAFYSVLVRPGFRIISLNMNYCNNKNWWLLLNSTDPAKELQWFIYELQSAEFSGEKVHVIGHIPPGHSDCLKVWSRNYYDIINRYESTITAQFFGHTHYDEFELFYDTKDLGRAVNIAFVGPSVTPYADLNPGYRIYYV
;
A
#
# COMPACT_ATOMS: atom_id res chain seq x y z
N HIS A 1 12.09 -26.11 -24.10
CA HIS A 1 13.51 -25.74 -24.20
C HIS A 1 13.60 -24.28 -24.61
N LEU A 2 14.02 -23.39 -23.71
CA LEU A 2 14.41 -22.04 -24.12
C LEU A 2 15.64 -22.14 -25.04
N PRO A 3 15.77 -21.30 -26.08
CA PRO A 3 16.98 -21.28 -26.90
C PRO A 3 18.20 -21.01 -26.02
N ARG A 4 19.32 -21.71 -26.25
CA ARG A 4 20.61 -21.55 -25.50
C ARG A 4 21.10 -20.09 -25.37
N ILE A 5 20.67 -19.20 -26.25
CA ILE A 5 20.98 -17.77 -26.23
C ILE A 5 20.22 -17.06 -25.10
N VAL A 6 18.96 -17.43 -24.88
CA VAL A 6 18.12 -16.84 -23.81
C VAL A 6 18.64 -17.28 -22.44
N ASP A 7 19.07 -18.54 -22.28
CA ASP A 7 19.72 -19.02 -21.05
C ASP A 7 21.01 -18.26 -20.70
N LYS A 8 21.78 -17.81 -21.70
CA LYS A 8 22.98 -16.99 -21.48
C LYS A 8 22.62 -15.54 -21.14
N ALA A 9 21.62 -14.96 -21.80
CA ALA A 9 21.15 -13.61 -21.53
C ALA A 9 20.52 -13.48 -20.13
N LEU A 10 19.76 -14.48 -19.69
CA LEU A 10 19.15 -14.54 -18.36
C LEU A 10 20.17 -14.73 -17.23
N LYS A 11 21.29 -15.41 -17.49
CA LYS A 11 22.40 -15.51 -16.53
C LYS A 11 23.19 -14.21 -16.36
N LEU A 12 23.13 -13.31 -17.34
CA LEU A 12 23.72 -11.97 -17.24
C LEU A 12 22.84 -11.02 -16.42
N MET A 13 21.54 -11.28 -16.36
CA MET A 13 20.63 -10.59 -15.46
C MET A 13 20.79 -11.17 -14.06
N ASN A 14 21.18 -10.36 -13.07
CA ASN A 14 21.23 -10.82 -11.68
C ASN A 14 19.80 -10.94 -11.12
N LEU A 15 19.04 -11.95 -11.56
CA LEU A 15 17.61 -12.05 -11.27
C LEU A 15 17.30 -12.24 -9.77
N LYS A 16 18.25 -12.74 -8.99
CA LYS A 16 18.11 -12.77 -7.52
C LYS A 16 18.15 -11.38 -6.91
N GLN A 17 19.03 -10.52 -7.41
CA GLN A 17 19.02 -9.10 -7.05
C GLN A 17 17.69 -8.46 -7.45
N VAL A 18 17.17 -8.74 -8.65
CA VAL A 18 15.86 -8.22 -9.10
C VAL A 18 14.73 -8.62 -8.15
N VAL A 19 14.69 -9.88 -7.69
CA VAL A 19 13.69 -10.32 -6.71
C VAL A 19 13.78 -9.51 -5.41
N GLN A 20 14.99 -9.28 -4.91
CA GLN A 20 15.20 -8.44 -3.73
C GLN A 20 14.79 -6.98 -3.97
N GLU A 21 15.12 -6.40 -5.12
CA GLU A 21 14.72 -5.04 -5.49
C GLU A 21 13.19 -4.89 -5.53
N VAL A 22 12.48 -5.87 -6.09
CA VAL A 22 11.00 -5.94 -6.08
C VAL A 22 10.43 -5.99 -4.68
N GLU A 23 11.03 -6.80 -3.80
CA GLU A 23 10.61 -6.91 -2.39
C GLU A 23 10.82 -5.61 -1.61
N THR A 24 11.91 -4.87 -1.87
CA THR A 24 12.24 -3.64 -1.11
C THR A 24 11.78 -2.35 -1.78
N SER A 25 11.11 -2.40 -2.94
CA SER A 25 10.76 -1.23 -3.75
C SER A 25 11.96 -0.37 -4.22
N VAL A 26 13.19 -0.89 -4.15
CA VAL A 26 14.40 -0.17 -4.59
C VAL A 26 14.84 -0.70 -5.94
N MET A 27 14.25 -0.18 -7.03
CA MET A 27 14.49 -0.67 -8.39
C MET A 27 15.83 -0.20 -8.98
N SER A 28 16.46 -1.04 -9.80
CA SER A 28 17.62 -0.67 -10.62
C SER A 28 17.39 -0.88 -12.12
N LYS A 29 18.36 -0.44 -12.94
CA LYS A 29 18.40 -0.76 -14.38
C LYS A 29 18.34 -2.27 -14.66
N MET A 30 18.77 -3.10 -13.71
CA MET A 30 18.67 -4.55 -13.82
C MET A 30 17.21 -5.02 -13.74
N SER A 31 16.46 -4.52 -12.75
CA SER A 31 15.00 -4.77 -12.64
C SER A 31 14.27 -4.31 -13.90
N CYS A 32 14.65 -3.15 -14.44
CA CYS A 32 14.09 -2.70 -15.71
C CYS A 32 14.34 -3.68 -16.87
N THR A 33 15.58 -4.13 -17.02
CA THR A 33 15.95 -5.08 -18.09
C THR A 33 15.19 -6.40 -17.94
N ALA A 34 15.10 -6.91 -16.72
CA ALA A 34 14.35 -8.13 -16.41
C ALA A 34 12.85 -7.97 -16.68
N CYS A 35 12.26 -6.83 -16.29
CA CYS A 35 10.87 -6.52 -16.60
C CYS A 35 10.62 -6.52 -18.10
N LYS A 36 11.42 -5.80 -18.89
CA LYS A 36 11.24 -5.69 -20.35
C LYS A 36 11.30 -7.07 -21.02
N ALA A 37 12.26 -7.90 -20.61
CA ALA A 37 12.37 -9.27 -21.09
C ALA A 37 11.15 -10.12 -20.70
N GLY A 38 10.72 -10.04 -19.43
CA GLY A 38 9.58 -10.78 -18.90
C GLY A 38 8.25 -10.38 -19.55
N ALA A 39 7.94 -9.08 -19.57
CA ALA A 39 6.76 -8.53 -20.21
C ALA A 39 6.72 -8.87 -21.70
N GLY A 40 7.85 -8.73 -22.41
CA GLY A 40 7.96 -9.13 -23.82
C GLY A 40 7.69 -10.62 -24.05
N LEU A 41 8.22 -11.49 -23.19
CA LEU A 41 8.01 -12.93 -23.27
C LEU A 41 6.54 -13.32 -23.00
N LEU A 42 5.92 -12.73 -21.96
CA LEU A 42 4.51 -12.96 -21.64
C LEU A 42 3.60 -12.47 -22.76
N GLN A 43 3.82 -11.28 -23.30
CA GLN A 43 3.08 -10.77 -24.45
C GLN A 43 3.26 -11.67 -25.68
N HIS A 44 4.47 -12.18 -25.93
CA HIS A 44 4.72 -13.13 -27.02
C HIS A 44 3.90 -14.42 -26.84
N TYR A 45 3.90 -15.00 -25.63
CA TYR A 45 3.11 -16.20 -25.33
C TYR A 45 1.61 -15.99 -25.50
N ILE A 46 1.10 -14.84 -25.06
CA ILE A 46 -0.30 -14.46 -25.24
C ILE A 46 -0.64 -14.36 -26.74
N ARG A 47 0.18 -13.66 -27.53
CA ARG A 47 -0.01 -13.50 -28.98
C ARG A 47 0.11 -14.83 -29.75
N ALA A 48 0.94 -15.74 -29.27
CA ALA A 48 1.09 -17.09 -29.80
C ALA A 48 -0.08 -18.04 -29.44
N GLY A 49 -1.12 -17.54 -28.75
CA GLY A 49 -2.32 -18.32 -28.44
C GLY A 49 -2.17 -19.29 -27.26
N LYS A 50 -1.13 -19.14 -26.42
CA LYS A 50 -1.00 -19.97 -25.22
C LYS A 50 -2.14 -19.70 -24.25
N THR A 51 -2.62 -20.77 -23.61
CA THR A 51 -3.67 -20.66 -22.60
C THR A 51 -3.13 -20.03 -21.31
N ARG A 52 -4.04 -19.64 -20.40
CA ARG A 52 -3.64 -19.17 -19.05
C ARG A 52 -2.79 -20.22 -18.35
N ASP A 53 -3.24 -21.47 -18.36
CA ASP A 53 -2.59 -22.57 -17.65
C ASP A 53 -1.21 -22.90 -18.25
N ASP A 54 -1.06 -22.78 -19.58
CA ASP A 54 0.26 -22.87 -20.22
C ASP A 54 1.22 -21.79 -19.72
N ILE A 55 0.76 -20.54 -19.62
CA ILE A 55 1.57 -19.41 -19.17
C ILE A 55 1.96 -19.60 -17.70
N VAL A 56 1.02 -19.94 -16.82
CA VAL A 56 1.28 -20.25 -15.40
C VAL A 56 2.33 -21.33 -15.27
N LYS A 57 2.16 -22.45 -15.98
CA LYS A 57 3.11 -23.56 -15.96
C LYS A 57 4.51 -23.17 -16.44
N ILE A 58 4.61 -22.39 -17.51
CA ILE A 58 5.90 -21.92 -18.03
C ILE A 58 6.59 -20.98 -17.04
N THR A 59 5.84 -20.03 -16.46
CA THR A 59 6.37 -19.08 -15.47
C THR A 59 6.84 -19.81 -14.20
N TYR A 60 6.09 -20.80 -13.73
CA TYR A 60 6.50 -21.66 -12.62
C TYR A 60 7.82 -22.38 -12.93
N GLN A 61 7.89 -23.05 -14.08
CA GLN A 61 9.11 -23.76 -14.50
C GLN A 61 10.31 -22.83 -14.60
N PHE A 62 10.11 -21.61 -15.10
CA PHE A 62 11.14 -20.58 -15.16
C PHE A 62 11.62 -20.17 -13.76
N CYS A 63 10.70 -19.88 -12.85
CA CYS A 63 11.00 -19.48 -11.47
C CYS A 63 11.84 -20.54 -10.74
N VAL A 64 11.43 -21.80 -10.82
CA VAL A 64 12.14 -22.92 -10.16
C VAL A 64 13.47 -23.22 -10.85
N SER A 65 13.52 -23.26 -12.18
CA SER A 65 14.74 -23.60 -12.93
C SER A 65 15.86 -22.59 -12.70
N LEU A 66 15.50 -21.31 -12.54
CA LEU A 66 16.44 -20.23 -12.25
C LEU A 66 16.72 -20.04 -10.75
N LYS A 67 16.05 -20.82 -9.88
CA LYS A 67 16.17 -20.73 -8.42
C LYS A 67 15.92 -19.29 -7.92
N LEU A 68 14.88 -18.65 -8.46
CA LEU A 68 14.48 -17.31 -8.05
C LEU A 68 13.89 -17.34 -6.64
N GLN A 69 13.03 -18.32 -6.38
CA GLN A 69 12.43 -18.60 -5.08
C GLN A 69 12.28 -20.11 -4.88
N THR A 70 11.79 -20.54 -3.72
CA THR A 70 11.47 -21.96 -3.44
C THR A 70 10.34 -22.45 -4.35
N PRO A 71 10.25 -23.77 -4.66
CA PRO A 71 9.16 -24.29 -5.49
C PRO A 71 7.77 -23.92 -4.99
N ARG A 72 7.55 -23.95 -3.67
CA ARG A 72 6.30 -23.56 -3.02
C ARG A 72 5.94 -22.10 -3.29
N VAL A 73 6.89 -21.18 -3.13
CA VAL A 73 6.66 -19.75 -3.40
C VAL A 73 6.43 -19.51 -4.89
N CYS A 74 7.21 -20.15 -5.76
CA CYS A 74 7.03 -20.06 -7.21
C CYS A 74 5.64 -20.53 -7.64
N GLU A 75 5.17 -21.67 -7.11
CA GLU A 75 3.84 -22.22 -7.40
C GLU A 75 2.76 -21.22 -6.96
N GLY A 76 2.75 -20.85 -5.69
CA GLY A 76 1.75 -19.95 -5.11
C GLY A 76 1.64 -18.60 -5.81
N ILE A 77 2.76 -17.93 -6.10
CA ILE A 77 2.75 -16.67 -6.86
C ILE A 77 2.14 -16.88 -8.26
N THR A 78 2.55 -17.92 -8.96
CA THR A 78 2.06 -18.13 -10.34
C THR A 78 0.59 -18.50 -10.40
N GLU A 79 0.07 -19.21 -9.41
CA GLU A 79 -1.33 -19.57 -9.31
C GLU A 79 -2.21 -18.36 -8.93
N LEU A 80 -1.80 -17.60 -7.91
CA LEU A 80 -2.57 -16.45 -7.43
C LEU A 80 -2.61 -15.31 -8.47
N PHE A 81 -1.47 -14.93 -9.03
CA PHE A 81 -1.38 -13.78 -9.94
C PHE A 81 -1.71 -14.12 -11.40
N GLY A 82 -1.53 -15.39 -11.80
CA GLY A 82 -1.56 -15.78 -13.21
C GLY A 82 -2.85 -15.42 -13.94
N GLY A 83 -4.01 -15.54 -13.26
CA GLY A 83 -5.30 -15.18 -13.83
C GLY A 83 -5.42 -13.70 -14.19
N GLU A 84 -5.11 -12.83 -13.22
CA GLU A 84 -5.24 -11.39 -13.33
C GLU A 84 -4.19 -10.80 -14.28
N VAL A 85 -2.93 -11.21 -14.15
CA VAL A 85 -1.84 -10.73 -15.03
C VAL A 85 -2.13 -11.09 -16.48
N VAL A 86 -2.53 -12.33 -16.77
CA VAL A 86 -2.89 -12.74 -18.14
C VAL A 86 -4.14 -11.98 -18.62
N TYR A 87 -5.11 -11.73 -17.75
CA TYR A 87 -6.31 -10.96 -18.09
C TYR A 87 -5.98 -9.53 -18.51
N VAL A 88 -5.13 -8.85 -17.74
CA VAL A 88 -4.68 -7.48 -18.00
C VAL A 88 -3.84 -7.44 -19.27
N LEU A 89 -2.77 -8.24 -19.36
CA LEU A 89 -1.83 -8.23 -20.49
C LEU A 89 -2.51 -8.53 -21.84
N LYS A 90 -3.56 -9.36 -21.86
CA LYS A 90 -4.37 -9.61 -23.08
C LYS A 90 -5.09 -8.39 -23.62
N ARG A 91 -5.31 -7.37 -22.79
CA ARG A 91 -6.08 -6.15 -23.12
C ARG A 91 -5.21 -4.92 -23.33
N LEU A 92 -3.91 -5.03 -23.04
CA LEU A 92 -2.98 -3.94 -23.26
C LEU A 92 -2.67 -3.76 -24.74
N LYS A 93 -2.56 -2.49 -25.15
CA LYS A 93 -2.07 -2.08 -26.47
C LYS A 93 -0.61 -1.61 -26.44
N ILE A 94 -0.08 -1.40 -25.24
CA ILE A 94 1.28 -0.91 -24.99
C ILE A 94 2.31 -2.05 -24.98
N GLY A 95 3.58 -1.72 -25.24
CA GLY A 95 4.68 -2.67 -25.30
C GLY A 95 5.40 -2.84 -23.96
N PRO A 96 6.46 -3.67 -23.93
CA PRO A 96 7.26 -3.92 -22.73
C PRO A 96 7.96 -2.67 -22.19
N GLU A 97 8.33 -1.72 -23.05
CA GLU A 97 8.97 -0.48 -22.64
C GLU A 97 8.03 0.37 -21.78
N GLU A 98 6.81 0.60 -22.26
CA GLU A 98 5.80 1.37 -21.54
C GLU A 98 5.32 0.64 -20.28
N ILE A 99 5.09 -0.68 -20.35
CA ILE A 99 4.69 -1.49 -19.18
C ILE A 99 5.72 -1.38 -18.07
N CYS A 100 7.01 -1.49 -18.40
CA CYS A 100 8.05 -1.50 -17.41
C CYS A 100 8.41 -0.10 -16.91
N SER A 101 8.29 0.94 -17.74
CA SER A 101 8.31 2.33 -17.27
C SER A 101 7.20 2.59 -16.24
N PHE A 102 6.00 2.04 -16.47
CA PHE A 102 4.87 2.16 -15.55
C PHE A 102 5.09 1.41 -14.22
N VAL A 103 5.50 0.14 -14.28
CA VAL A 103 5.60 -0.74 -13.09
C VAL A 103 6.89 -0.53 -12.30
N ILE A 104 8.01 -0.29 -12.97
CA ILE A 104 9.35 -0.16 -12.35
C ILE A 104 9.70 1.31 -12.07
N GLY A 105 9.00 2.26 -12.71
CA GLY A 105 9.21 3.69 -12.52
C GLY A 105 10.54 4.19 -13.09
N ASP A 106 11.17 5.13 -12.36
CA ASP A 106 12.34 5.89 -12.81
C ASP A 106 13.53 5.02 -13.26
N ALA A 107 13.69 3.83 -12.69
CA ALA A 107 14.75 2.89 -13.08
C ALA A 107 14.58 2.36 -14.52
N CYS A 108 13.38 2.46 -15.10
CA CYS A 108 13.10 2.17 -16.50
C CYS A 108 13.07 3.39 -17.43
N GLY A 109 13.26 4.58 -16.88
CA GLY A 109 13.11 5.84 -17.60
C GLY A 109 11.64 6.22 -17.79
N ASP A 110 11.43 7.47 -18.18
CA ASP A 110 10.10 8.03 -18.44
C ASP A 110 9.73 7.82 -19.91
N VAL A 111 8.98 6.77 -20.20
CA VAL A 111 8.52 6.46 -21.55
C VAL A 111 7.18 7.16 -21.75
N ASP A 112 7.13 8.07 -22.73
CA ASP A 112 5.90 8.81 -23.04
C ASP A 112 4.73 7.85 -23.32
N ASN A 113 3.66 8.02 -22.56
CA ASN A 113 2.45 7.22 -22.68
C ASN A 113 1.22 8.13 -22.54
N PRO A 114 0.78 8.75 -23.65
CA PRO A 114 -0.33 9.72 -23.63
C PRO A 114 -1.65 9.16 -23.08
N THR A 115 -1.82 7.83 -23.05
CA THR A 115 -3.04 7.21 -22.50
C THR A 115 -3.08 7.16 -20.97
N HIS A 116 -1.93 7.36 -20.32
CA HIS A 116 -1.77 7.39 -18.86
C HIS A 116 -1.31 8.75 -18.34
N GLU A 117 -1.19 9.74 -19.24
CA GLU A 117 -0.86 11.13 -18.91
C GLU A 117 -2.13 11.95 -18.76
N TRP A 118 -2.38 12.48 -17.56
CA TRP A 118 -3.63 13.19 -17.24
C TRP A 118 -3.43 14.26 -16.16
N GLN A 119 -4.41 15.14 -16.06
CA GLN A 119 -4.48 16.20 -15.06
C GLN A 119 -5.88 16.30 -14.46
N VAL A 120 -5.95 16.58 -13.17
CA VAL A 120 -7.19 16.89 -12.45
C VAL A 120 -7.74 18.26 -12.85
N VAL A 121 -9.04 18.46 -12.65
CA VAL A 121 -9.70 19.74 -12.91
C VAL A 121 -10.06 20.41 -11.59
N PHE A 122 -9.51 21.59 -11.37
CA PHE A 122 -9.86 22.44 -10.24
C PHE A 122 -11.12 23.27 -10.53
N PRO A 123 -11.95 23.54 -9.51
CA PRO A 123 -13.03 24.51 -9.65
C PRO A 123 -12.46 25.91 -9.94
N PRO A 124 -13.23 26.79 -10.60
CA PRO A 124 -12.80 28.16 -10.93
C PRO A 124 -12.84 29.10 -9.71
N VAL A 125 -12.30 28.65 -8.58
CA VAL A 125 -12.22 29.37 -7.31
C VAL A 125 -10.76 29.76 -7.10
N PRO A 126 -10.43 31.06 -7.06
CA PRO A 126 -9.05 31.51 -6.83
C PRO A 126 -8.48 30.94 -5.53
N LYS A 127 -7.22 30.51 -5.57
CA LYS A 127 -6.47 30.12 -4.38
C LYS A 127 -6.45 31.31 -3.39
N PRO A 128 -6.86 31.12 -2.12
CA PRO A 128 -6.79 32.19 -1.13
C PRO A 128 -5.37 32.73 -0.94
N PRO A 129 -5.20 33.99 -0.52
CA PRO A 129 -3.89 34.51 -0.16
C PRO A 129 -3.23 33.65 0.93
N ILE A 130 -1.92 33.42 0.78
CA ILE A 130 -1.13 32.66 1.76
C ILE A 130 -1.15 33.41 3.09
N GLN A 131 -1.56 32.71 4.15
CA GLN A 131 -1.51 33.22 5.52
C GLN A 131 -0.48 32.42 6.32
N PRO A 132 0.49 33.08 6.98
CA PRO A 132 1.41 32.38 7.87
C PRO A 132 0.64 31.63 8.97
N PRO A 133 1.01 30.39 9.30
CA PRO A 133 0.44 29.69 10.44
C PRO A 133 0.65 30.53 11.71
N VAL A 134 -0.44 30.76 12.46
CA VAL A 134 -0.35 31.43 13.76
C VAL A 134 -0.04 30.34 14.80
N PRO A 135 1.09 30.43 15.53
CA PRO A 135 1.38 29.47 16.58
C PRO A 135 0.25 29.45 17.62
N PRO A 136 -0.16 28.27 18.11
CA PRO A 136 -1.17 28.18 19.14
C PRO A 136 -0.70 28.88 20.41
N SER A 137 -1.64 29.39 21.21
CA SER A 137 -1.31 29.94 22.53
C SER A 137 -0.77 28.83 23.44
N ALA A 138 0.04 29.19 24.43
CA ALA A 138 0.59 28.22 25.40
C ALA A 138 -0.49 27.49 26.22
N THR A 139 -1.73 27.95 26.18
CA THR A 139 -2.90 27.38 26.88
C THR A 139 -3.90 26.71 25.94
N ALA A 140 -3.59 26.62 24.65
CA ALA A 140 -4.46 25.94 23.69
C ALA A 140 -4.58 24.45 24.07
N ALA A 141 -5.80 23.93 24.00
CA ALA A 141 -6.02 22.49 24.12
C ALA A 141 -5.33 21.77 22.96
N THR A 142 -4.75 20.60 23.24
CA THR A 142 -4.06 19.77 22.24
C THR A 142 -4.81 18.47 22.06
N PHE A 143 -4.77 17.92 20.85
CA PHE A 143 -5.18 16.54 20.58
C PHE A 143 -4.01 15.60 20.80
N LYS A 144 -4.27 14.48 21.47
CA LYS A 144 -3.38 13.34 21.50
C LYS A 144 -3.87 12.27 20.55
N ILE A 145 -3.15 12.09 19.46
CA ILE A 145 -3.54 11.21 18.36
C ILE A 145 -2.64 9.99 18.35
N LEU A 146 -3.23 8.80 18.39
CA LEU A 146 -2.49 7.57 18.13
C LEU A 146 -2.47 7.28 16.64
N HIS A 147 -1.32 6.87 16.12
CA HIS A 147 -1.17 6.37 14.76
C HIS A 147 -0.55 4.98 14.80
N ILE A 148 -1.33 4.01 14.31
CA ILE A 148 -0.93 2.62 14.11
C ILE A 148 -0.92 2.34 12.62
N SER A 149 0.13 1.69 12.14
CA SER A 149 0.27 1.29 10.74
C SER A 149 1.04 -0.03 10.64
N ASP A 150 0.81 -0.77 9.55
CA ASP A 150 1.66 -1.90 9.13
C ASP A 150 1.81 -2.94 10.26
N THR A 151 0.66 -3.41 10.75
CA THR A 151 0.63 -4.41 11.82
C THR A 151 1.17 -5.76 11.37
N HIS A 152 0.85 -6.13 10.12
CA HIS A 152 1.14 -7.42 9.52
C HIS A 152 1.04 -8.55 10.55
N TYR A 153 -0.17 -8.73 11.07
CA TYR A 153 -0.44 -9.77 12.03
C TYR A 153 -0.31 -11.12 11.33
N ASP A 154 0.67 -11.91 11.75
CA ASP A 154 0.87 -13.28 11.27
C ASP A 154 0.19 -14.27 12.22
N PRO A 155 -0.99 -14.83 11.87
CA PRO A 155 -1.66 -15.84 12.68
C PRO A 155 -0.88 -17.15 12.76
N TYR A 156 0.13 -17.34 11.90
CA TYR A 156 0.92 -18.56 11.79
C TYR A 156 2.35 -18.42 12.33
N TYR A 157 2.71 -17.27 12.91
CA TYR A 157 4.02 -17.08 13.55
C TYR A 157 4.21 -18.08 14.68
N GLN A 158 5.37 -18.72 14.72
CA GLN A 158 5.73 -19.70 15.73
C GLN A 158 7.16 -19.49 16.22
N GLU A 159 7.29 -19.14 17.50
CA GLU A 159 8.56 -19.07 18.24
C GLU A 159 9.36 -20.38 18.07
N GLY A 160 10.67 -20.25 17.87
CA GLY A 160 11.58 -21.39 17.73
C GLY A 160 11.69 -21.99 16.32
N THR A 161 10.83 -21.59 15.38
CA THR A 161 10.90 -22.04 13.99
C THR A 161 12.04 -21.36 13.22
N ASN A 162 12.31 -21.84 12.01
CA ASN A 162 13.37 -21.27 11.19
C ASN A 162 13.02 -19.85 10.70
N ALA A 163 13.76 -18.86 11.19
CA ALA A 163 13.64 -17.46 10.81
C ALA A 163 14.53 -17.08 9.60
N ASP A 164 15.40 -17.99 9.14
CA ASP A 164 16.19 -17.83 7.90
C ASP A 164 15.89 -19.00 6.94
N CYS A 165 14.67 -18.94 6.38
CA CYS A 165 14.06 -20.01 5.60
C CYS A 165 14.26 -19.88 4.09
N LYS A 166 14.90 -18.79 3.62
CA LYS A 166 15.08 -18.46 2.18
C LYS A 166 13.76 -18.29 1.41
N GLU A 167 12.67 -18.01 2.11
CA GLU A 167 11.39 -17.58 1.53
C GLU A 167 11.18 -16.09 1.87
N PRO A 168 10.26 -15.39 1.19
CA PRO A 168 10.00 -13.98 1.46
C PRO A 168 9.43 -13.72 2.87
N LEU A 169 8.82 -14.72 3.51
CA LEU A 169 8.41 -14.68 4.91
C LEU A 169 8.73 -16.01 5.61
N CYS A 170 9.30 -15.91 6.81
CA CYS A 170 9.77 -17.00 7.65
C CYS A 170 9.06 -17.00 9.02
N CYS A 171 9.64 -17.67 10.03
CA CYS A 171 9.12 -17.74 11.40
C CYS A 171 7.76 -18.44 11.55
N ARG A 172 7.36 -19.28 10.59
CA ARG A 172 6.12 -20.08 10.67
C ARG A 172 6.41 -21.55 10.85
N LEU A 173 5.42 -22.30 11.34
CA LEU A 173 5.47 -23.77 11.41
C LEU A 173 5.86 -24.42 10.07
N THR A 174 5.37 -23.87 8.95
CA THR A 174 5.67 -24.39 7.62
C THR A 174 7.13 -24.24 7.18
N ASN A 175 7.92 -23.39 7.85
CA ASN A 175 9.35 -23.24 7.59
C ASN A 175 10.21 -24.27 8.35
N GLY A 176 9.59 -25.08 9.21
CA GLY A 176 10.25 -26.13 9.98
C GLY A 176 11.02 -25.63 11.22
N PRO A 177 11.61 -26.55 12.00
CA PRO A 177 12.41 -26.20 13.16
C PRO A 177 13.68 -25.45 12.75
N ALA A 178 14.14 -24.55 13.61
CA ALA A 178 15.38 -23.83 13.37
C ALA A 178 16.59 -24.79 13.32
N PRO A 179 17.48 -24.67 12.31
CA PRO A 179 18.68 -25.52 12.23
C PRO A 179 19.67 -25.31 13.38
N SER A 180 19.62 -24.15 14.04
CA SER A 180 20.42 -23.82 15.22
C SER A 180 19.67 -22.82 16.11
N PRO A 181 20.03 -22.68 17.39
CA PRO A 181 19.41 -21.69 18.28
C PRO A 181 19.51 -20.25 17.77
N ALA A 182 20.57 -19.88 17.04
CA ALA A 182 20.72 -18.54 16.45
C ALA A 182 19.77 -18.30 15.25
N MET A 183 19.25 -19.37 14.65
CA MET A 183 18.28 -19.32 13.54
C MET A 183 16.83 -19.42 14.00
N ALA A 184 16.62 -19.53 15.31
CA ALA A 184 15.30 -19.66 15.91
C ALA A 184 14.57 -18.32 15.92
N ALA A 185 13.31 -18.34 15.49
CA ALA A 185 12.38 -17.23 15.59
C ALA A 185 12.21 -16.80 17.05
N GLY A 186 12.35 -15.50 17.29
CA GLY A 186 12.22 -14.91 18.61
C GLY A 186 10.83 -15.09 19.24
N ARG A 187 10.75 -14.84 20.55
CA ARG A 187 9.48 -14.94 21.29
C ARG A 187 8.48 -13.85 20.88
N TRP A 188 8.95 -12.64 20.59
CA TRP A 188 8.14 -11.42 20.42
C TRP A 188 8.18 -10.88 18.98
N GLY A 189 8.71 -11.64 18.03
CA GLY A 189 9.12 -11.13 16.73
C GLY A 189 10.58 -11.44 16.48
N ASP A 190 11.03 -11.16 15.26
CA ASP A 190 12.38 -11.46 14.80
C ASP A 190 12.84 -10.40 13.80
N TYR A 191 14.12 -10.02 13.83
CA TYR A 191 14.69 -9.00 12.92
C TYR A 191 14.87 -9.50 11.47
N ARG A 192 14.64 -10.78 11.18
CA ARG A 192 14.67 -11.30 9.80
C ARG A 192 13.35 -11.05 9.10
N LYS A 193 13.12 -11.73 7.97
CA LYS A 193 11.88 -11.67 7.19
C LYS A 193 10.74 -12.37 7.93
N CYS A 194 10.25 -11.77 9.00
CA CYS A 194 9.20 -12.31 9.85
C CYS A 194 8.24 -11.21 10.28
N ASP A 195 6.96 -11.55 10.37
CA ASP A 195 5.89 -10.63 10.73
C ASP A 195 5.49 -10.74 12.21
N SER A 196 4.53 -9.93 12.63
CA SER A 196 4.13 -9.78 14.04
C SER A 196 3.36 -11.00 14.57
N PRO A 197 3.82 -11.69 15.63
CA PRO A 197 2.98 -12.66 16.30
C PRO A 197 1.86 -11.99 17.09
N LYS A 198 0.75 -12.71 17.27
CA LYS A 198 -0.43 -12.24 18.03
C LYS A 198 -0.05 -11.58 19.37
N ARG A 199 0.82 -12.22 20.14
CA ARG A 199 1.26 -11.74 21.45
C ARG A 199 1.89 -10.34 21.41
N THR A 200 2.57 -9.97 20.34
CA THR A 200 3.23 -8.66 20.20
C THR A 200 2.19 -7.60 19.91
N VAL A 201 1.26 -7.89 19.00
CA VAL A 201 0.10 -7.04 18.72
C VAL A 201 -0.75 -6.84 19.98
N ASP A 202 -1.10 -7.93 20.68
CA ASP A 202 -1.87 -7.89 21.93
C ASP A 202 -1.18 -7.04 22.99
N HIS A 203 0.12 -7.26 23.22
CA HIS A 203 0.89 -6.54 24.23
C HIS A 203 1.05 -5.06 23.88
N MET A 204 1.29 -4.73 22.61
CA MET A 204 1.35 -3.34 22.15
C MET A 204 0.02 -2.62 22.41
N LEU A 205 -1.09 -3.23 22.02
CA LEU A 205 -2.42 -2.64 22.20
C LEU A 205 -2.77 -2.44 23.69
N GLN A 206 -2.45 -3.42 24.54
CA GLN A 206 -2.60 -3.30 26.00
C GLN A 206 -1.73 -2.17 26.58
N HIS A 207 -0.47 -2.10 26.16
CA HIS A 207 0.45 -1.04 26.59
C HIS A 207 -0.09 0.34 26.20
N ILE A 208 -0.54 0.53 24.96
CA ILE A 208 -1.12 1.79 24.49
C ILE A 208 -2.33 2.17 25.35
N ALA A 209 -3.28 1.25 25.55
CA ALA A 209 -4.48 1.51 26.34
C ALA A 209 -4.17 1.88 27.80
N SER A 210 -3.14 1.27 28.40
CA SER A 210 -2.74 1.59 29.78
C SER A 210 -1.95 2.90 29.90
N THR A 211 -1.10 3.21 28.92
CA THR A 211 -0.14 4.32 28.98
C THR A 211 -0.70 5.61 28.42
N HIS A 212 -1.64 5.51 27.48
CA HIS A 212 -2.26 6.65 26.80
C HIS A 212 -3.80 6.59 26.92
N PRO A 213 -4.37 6.60 28.14
CA PRO A 213 -5.83 6.55 28.34
C PRO A 213 -6.56 7.83 27.87
N ASP A 214 -5.80 8.86 27.52
CA ASP A 214 -6.19 10.21 27.10
C ASP A 214 -6.10 10.41 25.57
N ILE A 215 -6.06 9.35 24.77
CA ILE A 215 -6.12 9.45 23.30
C ILE A 215 -7.47 9.99 22.86
N ASP A 216 -7.47 11.04 22.05
CA ASP A 216 -8.69 11.64 21.50
C ASP A 216 -9.24 10.85 20.30
N TYR A 217 -8.35 10.37 19.43
CA TYR A 217 -8.70 9.50 18.30
C TYR A 217 -7.50 8.74 17.75
N ILE A 218 -7.78 7.71 16.93
CA ILE A 218 -6.79 6.81 16.35
C ILE A 218 -6.81 6.94 14.83
N LEU A 219 -5.63 7.11 14.23
CA LEU A 219 -5.37 6.95 12.81
C LEU A 219 -4.84 5.53 12.58
N TRP A 220 -5.46 4.77 11.67
CA TRP A 220 -5.09 3.37 11.45
C TRP A 220 -4.86 3.09 9.96
N THR A 221 -3.62 3.20 9.50
CA THR A 221 -3.31 3.33 8.06
C THR A 221 -3.03 2.01 7.36
N GLY A 222 -3.71 0.92 7.73
CA GLY A 222 -3.75 -0.33 6.93
C GLY A 222 -2.57 -1.28 7.13
N ASP A 223 -2.47 -2.25 6.20
CA ASP A 223 -1.53 -3.37 6.16
C ASP A 223 -1.62 -4.32 7.35
N LEU A 224 -2.69 -5.12 7.32
CA LEU A 224 -3.04 -6.09 8.35
C LEU A 224 -2.56 -7.49 8.03
N PRO A 225 -2.79 -8.04 6.82
CA PRO A 225 -2.32 -9.38 6.48
C PRO A 225 -0.78 -9.45 6.38
N PRO A 226 -0.18 -10.61 6.66
CA PRO A 226 1.27 -10.77 6.61
C PRO A 226 1.81 -10.84 5.17
N HIS A 227 3.13 -10.88 5.04
CA HIS A 227 3.88 -10.92 3.78
C HIS A 227 3.95 -12.31 3.12
N ASP A 228 3.02 -13.22 3.43
CA ASP A 228 2.89 -14.54 2.81
C ASP A 228 2.18 -14.51 1.46
N VAL A 229 2.52 -13.52 0.63
CA VAL A 229 1.81 -13.11 -0.60
C VAL A 229 1.65 -14.20 -1.67
N TRP A 230 2.34 -15.34 -1.50
CA TRP A 230 2.22 -16.52 -2.36
C TRP A 230 1.18 -17.54 -1.84
N ASN A 231 0.64 -17.34 -0.64
CA ASN A 231 -0.26 -18.27 0.03
C ASN A 231 -1.35 -17.50 0.80
N GLN A 232 -2.13 -16.70 0.07
CA GLN A 232 -3.22 -15.89 0.59
C GLN A 232 -4.55 -16.28 -0.04
N THR A 233 -5.62 -16.19 0.76
CA THR A 233 -7.00 -16.34 0.32
C THR A 233 -7.83 -15.11 0.71
N ARG A 234 -8.92 -14.86 -0.01
CA ARG A 234 -9.85 -13.76 0.33
C ARG A 234 -10.42 -13.98 1.73
N GLU A 235 -10.74 -15.22 2.06
CA GLU A 235 -11.30 -15.64 3.34
C GLU A 235 -10.34 -15.34 4.51
N GLU A 236 -9.06 -15.66 4.37
CA GLU A 236 -8.05 -15.39 5.41
C GLU A 236 -7.81 -13.88 5.58
N ASN A 237 -7.70 -13.12 4.49
CA ASN A 237 -7.55 -11.66 4.59
C ASN A 237 -8.77 -11.02 5.28
N LEU A 238 -9.99 -11.46 4.96
CA LEU A 238 -11.21 -11.02 5.65
C LEU A 238 -11.24 -11.46 7.13
N MET A 239 -10.70 -12.63 7.46
CA MET A 239 -10.59 -13.09 8.84
C MET A 239 -9.65 -12.19 9.64
N VAL A 240 -8.46 -11.87 9.10
CA VAL A 240 -7.51 -10.95 9.72
C VAL A 240 -8.16 -9.59 9.93
N LEU A 241 -8.81 -9.02 8.91
CA LEU A 241 -9.53 -7.75 9.03
C LEU A 241 -10.54 -7.77 10.19
N LYS A 242 -11.41 -8.78 10.23
CA LYS A 242 -12.48 -8.89 11.25
C LYS A 242 -11.91 -9.03 12.66
N GLN A 243 -10.90 -9.89 12.83
CA GLN A 243 -10.26 -10.12 14.13
C GLN A 243 -9.56 -8.85 14.62
N THR A 244 -8.83 -8.15 13.75
CA THR A 244 -8.15 -6.92 14.14
C THR A 244 -9.15 -5.81 14.46
N VAL A 245 -10.24 -5.67 13.69
CA VAL A 245 -11.31 -4.72 14.00
C VAL A 245 -11.96 -5.02 15.34
N GLU A 246 -12.28 -6.28 15.62
CA GLU A 246 -12.83 -6.69 16.92
C GLU A 246 -11.87 -6.36 18.06
N GLN A 247 -10.59 -6.69 17.90
CA GLN A 247 -9.55 -6.40 18.88
C GLN A 247 -9.40 -4.89 19.14
N MET A 248 -9.32 -4.07 18.10
CA MET A 248 -9.23 -2.61 18.20
C MET A 248 -10.48 -2.03 18.90
N THR A 249 -11.67 -2.53 18.57
CA THR A 249 -12.93 -2.12 19.21
C THR A 249 -12.94 -2.43 20.70
N GLN A 250 -12.43 -3.61 21.09
CA GLN A 250 -12.37 -4.03 22.49
C GLN A 250 -11.32 -3.27 23.29
N MET A 251 -10.16 -2.97 22.69
CA MET A 251 -9.06 -2.30 23.38
C MET A 251 -9.31 -0.80 23.58
N PHE A 252 -9.98 -0.16 22.63
CA PHE A 252 -10.20 1.29 22.63
C PHE A 252 -11.69 1.64 22.64
N PRO A 253 -12.45 1.24 23.67
CA PRO A 253 -13.89 1.45 23.71
C PRO A 253 -14.22 2.94 23.73
N GLY A 254 -15.06 3.38 22.79
CA GLY A 254 -15.53 4.76 22.71
C GLY A 254 -14.54 5.76 22.07
N ILE A 255 -13.33 5.33 21.71
CA ILE A 255 -12.36 6.16 21.00
C ILE A 255 -12.63 6.04 19.49
N PRO A 256 -12.85 7.16 18.76
CA PRO A 256 -13.00 7.13 17.31
C PRO A 256 -11.75 6.61 16.60
N ILE A 257 -11.93 5.72 15.62
CA ILE A 257 -10.85 5.16 14.80
C ILE A 257 -11.12 5.50 13.33
N PHE A 258 -10.14 6.10 12.68
CA PHE A 258 -10.17 6.50 11.28
C PHE A 258 -9.18 5.64 10.49
N PRO A 259 -9.66 4.54 9.86
CA PRO A 259 -8.81 3.65 9.10
C PRO A 259 -8.51 4.17 7.69
N ALA A 260 -7.36 3.80 7.13
CA ALA A 260 -7.08 3.85 5.69
C ALA A 260 -6.74 2.45 5.18
N LEU A 261 -6.95 2.21 3.89
CA LEU A 261 -6.69 0.92 3.25
C LEU A 261 -5.22 0.81 2.83
N GLY A 262 -4.55 -0.27 3.22
CA GLY A 262 -3.20 -0.62 2.79
C GLY A 262 -3.18 -1.51 1.55
N ASN A 263 -1.99 -1.93 1.12
CA ASN A 263 -1.82 -2.72 -0.10
C ASN A 263 -1.83 -4.23 0.12
N HIS A 264 -1.74 -4.69 1.38
CA HIS A 264 -1.83 -6.11 1.76
C HIS A 264 -3.26 -6.61 2.03
N GLU A 265 -4.27 -5.75 2.11
CA GLU A 265 -5.64 -6.20 2.39
C GLU A 265 -6.26 -7.05 1.27
N SER A 266 -5.87 -6.86 0.02
CA SER A 266 -6.38 -7.65 -1.10
C SER A 266 -5.58 -8.92 -1.35
N ALA A 267 -6.23 -9.90 -1.98
CA ALA A 267 -5.63 -11.14 -2.43
C ALA A 267 -5.96 -11.32 -3.93
N PRO A 268 -4.96 -11.32 -4.83
CA PRO A 268 -3.51 -11.18 -4.56
C PRO A 268 -3.09 -9.78 -4.05
N VAL A 269 -1.96 -9.69 -3.35
CA VAL A 269 -1.41 -8.40 -2.86
C VAL A 269 -1.28 -7.37 -3.99
N ASN A 270 -1.52 -6.09 -3.67
CA ASN A 270 -1.56 -4.97 -4.61
C ASN A 270 -2.67 -5.05 -5.68
N SER A 271 -3.53 -6.08 -5.67
CA SER A 271 -4.61 -6.21 -6.64
C SER A 271 -5.83 -5.39 -6.22
N PHE A 272 -5.96 -4.18 -6.78
CA PHE A 272 -7.11 -3.30 -6.53
C PHE A 272 -7.74 -2.87 -7.85
N PRO A 273 -8.51 -3.76 -8.50
CA PRO A 273 -9.22 -3.45 -9.73
C PRO A 273 -10.11 -2.21 -9.56
N PRO A 274 -10.00 -1.20 -10.46
CA PRO A 274 -10.86 -0.03 -10.40
C PRO A 274 -12.34 -0.37 -10.67
N PRO A 275 -13.28 0.54 -10.36
CA PRO A 275 -14.72 0.29 -10.46
C PRO A 275 -15.27 -0.09 -11.84
N PHE A 276 -14.48 -0.01 -12.92
CA PHE A 276 -14.88 -0.48 -14.25
C PHE A 276 -14.72 -2.01 -14.44
N VAL A 277 -14.12 -2.72 -13.47
CA VAL A 277 -13.94 -4.18 -13.50
C VAL A 277 -15.09 -4.86 -12.74
N HIS A 278 -16.01 -5.49 -13.47
CA HIS A 278 -17.23 -6.09 -12.92
C HIS A 278 -17.29 -7.63 -13.01
N ASN A 279 -16.15 -8.29 -13.19
CA ASN A 279 -16.08 -9.75 -13.32
C ASN A 279 -15.63 -10.41 -11.99
N ASP A 280 -15.25 -11.68 -12.03
CA ASP A 280 -14.81 -12.46 -10.85
C ASP A 280 -13.60 -11.86 -10.11
N TYR A 281 -12.87 -10.95 -10.76
CA TYR A 281 -11.76 -10.20 -10.16
C TYR A 281 -12.20 -8.92 -9.44
N SER A 282 -13.49 -8.58 -9.42
CA SER A 282 -14.00 -7.40 -8.70
C SER A 282 -13.56 -7.39 -7.24
N ILE A 283 -13.18 -6.21 -6.74
CA ILE A 283 -12.71 -5.99 -5.36
C ILE A 283 -13.87 -5.82 -4.35
N GLU A 284 -15.12 -5.94 -4.82
CA GLU A 284 -16.33 -5.77 -4.00
C GLU A 284 -16.34 -6.61 -2.71
N TRP A 285 -15.77 -7.82 -2.74
CA TRP A 285 -15.69 -8.69 -1.57
C TRP A 285 -14.97 -8.01 -0.39
N LEU A 286 -13.91 -7.25 -0.68
CA LEU A 286 -13.13 -6.53 0.31
C LEU A 286 -13.83 -5.24 0.71
N TYR A 287 -14.24 -4.41 -0.26
CA TYR A 287 -14.82 -3.10 0.05
C TYR A 287 -16.16 -3.19 0.77
N ASN A 288 -16.97 -4.23 0.50
CA ASN A 288 -18.17 -4.50 1.28
C ASN A 288 -17.84 -4.91 2.72
N ALA A 289 -16.78 -5.69 2.94
CA ALA A 289 -16.33 -6.04 4.27
C ALA A 289 -15.78 -4.82 5.03
N LEU A 290 -14.97 -3.98 4.38
CA LEU A 290 -14.48 -2.72 4.96
C LEU A 290 -15.64 -1.81 5.37
N ASP A 291 -16.66 -1.62 4.52
CA ASP A 291 -17.85 -0.84 4.90
C ASP A 291 -18.59 -1.43 6.10
N MET A 292 -18.71 -2.76 6.20
CA MET A 292 -19.36 -3.39 7.36
C MET A 292 -18.56 -3.17 8.64
N GLU A 293 -17.24 -3.39 8.58
CA GLU A 293 -16.38 -3.31 9.75
C GLU A 293 -16.11 -1.86 10.19
N TRP A 294 -15.83 -0.95 9.25
CA TRP A 294 -15.51 0.45 9.55
C TRP A 294 -16.71 1.25 10.03
N ARG A 295 -17.95 0.85 9.71
CA ARG A 295 -19.18 1.47 10.27
C ARG A 295 -19.31 1.33 11.79
N LYS A 296 -18.47 0.54 12.45
CA LYS A 296 -18.34 0.54 13.91
C LYS A 296 -17.82 1.89 14.45
N TRP A 297 -17.04 2.62 13.64
CA TRP A 297 -16.43 3.91 14.02
C TRP A 297 -16.85 5.06 13.10
N LEU A 298 -17.20 4.78 11.85
CA LEU A 298 -17.53 5.78 10.84
C LEU A 298 -19.06 5.93 10.65
N PRO A 299 -19.55 7.14 10.31
CA PRO A 299 -20.97 7.35 10.05
C PRO A 299 -21.43 6.65 8.76
N ALA A 300 -22.69 6.20 8.73
CA ALA A 300 -23.26 5.50 7.57
C ALA A 300 -23.25 6.32 6.26
N SER A 301 -23.07 7.65 6.33
CA SER A 301 -22.95 8.51 5.14
C SER A 301 -21.74 8.16 4.27
N VAL A 302 -20.68 7.57 4.84
CA VAL A 302 -19.47 7.20 4.08
C VAL A 302 -19.61 5.90 3.29
N SER A 303 -20.64 5.10 3.55
CA SER A 303 -20.76 3.75 2.99
C SER A 303 -20.69 3.72 1.46
N ARG A 304 -21.24 4.75 0.81
CA ARG A 304 -21.21 4.83 -0.65
C ARG A 304 -19.79 4.98 -1.19
N THR A 305 -18.96 5.85 -0.60
CA THR A 305 -17.58 6.06 -1.07
C THR A 305 -16.67 4.91 -0.67
N VAL A 306 -16.87 4.34 0.53
CA VAL A 306 -16.13 3.15 0.98
C VAL A 306 -16.38 1.95 0.05
N ARG A 307 -17.64 1.66 -0.31
CA ARG A 307 -17.93 0.57 -1.25
C ARG A 307 -17.50 0.86 -2.68
N HIS A 308 -17.41 2.13 -3.06
CA HIS A 308 -17.00 2.54 -4.41
C HIS A 308 -15.49 2.48 -4.61
N GLY A 309 -14.70 2.88 -3.60
CA GLY A 309 -13.25 3.00 -3.76
C GLY A 309 -12.44 2.94 -2.47
N ALA A 310 -13.04 2.56 -1.34
CA ALA A 310 -12.40 2.49 -0.01
C ALA A 310 -11.79 3.82 0.50
N PHE A 311 -12.29 4.95 0.01
CA PHE A 311 -11.97 6.30 0.49
C PHE A 311 -13.20 6.96 1.12
N TYR A 312 -12.99 7.92 2.01
CA TYR A 312 -14.08 8.62 2.69
C TYR A 312 -13.65 9.95 3.31
N SER A 313 -14.64 10.75 3.69
CA SER A 313 -14.48 12.06 4.33
C SER A 313 -15.43 12.15 5.52
N VAL A 314 -14.93 12.52 6.69
CA VAL A 314 -15.71 12.64 7.92
C VAL A 314 -15.42 13.97 8.61
N LEU A 315 -16.49 14.71 8.92
CA LEU A 315 -16.41 15.84 9.84
C LEU A 315 -16.26 15.30 11.26
N VAL A 316 -15.06 15.38 11.82
CA VAL A 316 -14.74 14.87 13.15
C VAL A 316 -15.39 15.75 14.22
N ARG A 317 -15.35 17.06 14.01
CA ARG A 317 -16.00 18.09 14.83
C ARG A 317 -16.16 19.38 14.02
N PRO A 318 -16.96 20.36 14.46
CA PRO A 318 -17.10 21.63 13.75
C PRO A 318 -15.73 22.26 13.43
N GLY A 319 -15.49 22.56 12.16
CA GLY A 319 -14.24 23.15 11.69
C GLY A 319 -13.08 22.18 11.47
N PHE A 320 -13.23 20.87 11.67
CA PHE A 320 -12.15 19.90 11.47
C PHE A 320 -12.63 18.57 10.87
N ARG A 321 -11.96 18.16 9.78
CA ARG A 321 -12.30 17.01 8.96
C ARG A 321 -11.09 16.09 8.77
N ILE A 322 -11.36 14.80 8.66
CA ILE A 322 -10.41 13.80 8.19
C ILE A 322 -10.87 13.29 6.82
N ILE A 323 -9.94 13.21 5.88
CA ILE A 323 -10.14 12.58 4.57
C ILE A 323 -9.19 11.39 4.47
N SER A 324 -9.75 10.20 4.27
CA SER A 324 -8.99 8.98 4.00
C SER A 324 -8.99 8.66 2.52
N LEU A 325 -7.80 8.46 1.96
CA LEU A 325 -7.59 8.08 0.56
C LEU A 325 -7.19 6.60 0.45
N ASN A 326 -7.55 5.99 -0.67
CA ASN A 326 -7.10 4.68 -1.08
C ASN A 326 -5.88 4.80 -2.00
N MET A 327 -4.70 4.79 -1.41
CA MET A 327 -3.44 5.00 -2.11
C MET A 327 -3.10 3.85 -3.09
N ASN A 328 -3.85 2.74 -3.09
CA ASN A 328 -3.70 1.68 -4.09
C ASN A 328 -4.08 2.11 -5.51
N TYR A 329 -4.76 3.25 -5.67
CA TYR A 329 -5.01 3.86 -6.97
C TYR A 329 -3.83 4.68 -7.51
N CYS A 330 -2.80 4.89 -6.70
CA CYS A 330 -1.50 5.34 -7.18
C CYS A 330 -0.44 4.24 -7.22
N ASN A 331 -0.68 3.08 -6.61
CA ASN A 331 0.28 1.98 -6.51
C ASN A 331 0.72 1.45 -7.90
N ASN A 332 2.00 1.57 -8.25
CA ASN A 332 2.58 1.09 -9.51
C ASN A 332 2.63 -0.45 -9.63
N LYS A 333 2.46 -1.18 -8.52
CA LYS A 333 2.30 -2.64 -8.46
C LYS A 333 0.84 -3.07 -8.64
N ASN A 334 -0.12 -2.13 -8.69
CA ASN A 334 -1.49 -2.42 -9.03
C ASN A 334 -1.64 -2.57 -10.56
N TRP A 335 -1.43 -3.80 -11.05
CA TRP A 335 -1.43 -4.13 -12.48
C TRP A 335 -2.70 -3.70 -13.22
N TRP A 336 -3.84 -3.57 -12.52
CA TRP A 336 -5.09 -3.11 -13.12
C TRP A 336 -5.01 -1.69 -13.68
N LEU A 337 -4.13 -0.86 -13.13
CA LEU A 337 -3.92 0.51 -13.59
C LEU A 337 -3.27 0.59 -14.97
N LEU A 338 -2.62 -0.50 -15.44
CA LEU A 338 -2.15 -0.61 -16.84
C LEU A 338 -3.32 -0.58 -17.84
N LEU A 339 -4.54 -0.94 -17.44
CA LEU A 339 -5.72 -0.83 -18.32
C LEU A 339 -6.16 0.63 -18.46
N ASN A 340 -6.16 1.38 -17.35
CA ASN A 340 -6.43 2.81 -17.28
C ASN A 340 -6.04 3.33 -15.89
N SER A 341 -5.08 4.27 -15.84
CA SER A 341 -4.63 4.92 -14.60
C SER A 341 -5.16 6.35 -14.43
N THR A 342 -6.07 6.79 -15.30
CA THR A 342 -6.66 8.13 -15.24
C THR A 342 -7.64 8.22 -14.08
N ASP A 343 -7.23 8.92 -13.01
CA ASP A 343 -7.98 9.14 -11.77
C ASP A 343 -8.89 7.96 -11.38
N PRO A 344 -8.32 6.80 -10.99
CA PRO A 344 -9.10 5.60 -10.73
C PRO A 344 -10.16 5.87 -9.66
N ALA A 345 -11.38 5.35 -9.89
CA ALA A 345 -12.57 5.64 -9.09
C ALA A 345 -12.98 7.12 -8.99
N LYS A 346 -12.32 8.02 -9.75
CA LYS A 346 -12.42 9.48 -9.64
C LYS A 346 -12.05 10.02 -8.26
N GLU A 347 -11.09 9.36 -7.60
CA GLU A 347 -10.70 9.66 -6.23
C GLU A 347 -10.14 11.07 -6.09
N LEU A 348 -9.18 11.49 -6.92
CA LEU A 348 -8.60 12.82 -6.81
C LEU A 348 -9.61 13.92 -7.16
N GLN A 349 -10.49 13.68 -8.14
CA GLN A 349 -11.56 14.62 -8.42
C GLN A 349 -12.57 14.75 -7.26
N TRP A 350 -12.88 13.63 -6.59
CA TRP A 350 -13.68 13.63 -5.36
C TRP A 350 -12.94 14.34 -4.21
N PHE A 351 -11.64 14.13 -4.08
CA PHE A 351 -10.81 14.77 -3.06
C PHE A 351 -10.80 16.29 -3.21
N ILE A 352 -10.66 16.80 -4.44
CA ILE A 352 -10.80 18.24 -4.74
C ILE A 352 -12.16 18.77 -4.31
N TYR A 353 -13.24 18.02 -4.55
CA TYR A 353 -14.59 18.42 -4.14
C TYR A 353 -14.70 18.55 -2.62
N GLU A 354 -14.20 17.57 -1.86
CA GLU A 354 -14.19 17.59 -0.40
C GLU A 354 -13.35 18.74 0.15
N LEU A 355 -12.15 18.97 -0.40
CA LEU A 355 -11.26 20.07 0.00
C LEU A 355 -11.86 21.44 -0.31
N GLN A 356 -12.51 21.60 -1.47
CA GLN A 356 -13.18 22.84 -1.80
C GLN A 356 -14.36 23.12 -0.86
N SER A 357 -15.13 22.09 -0.50
CA SER A 357 -16.21 22.20 0.48
C SER A 357 -15.69 22.57 1.86
N ALA A 358 -14.55 21.99 2.27
CA ALA A 358 -13.88 22.33 3.52
C ALA A 358 -13.38 23.78 3.50
N GLU A 359 -12.76 24.24 2.41
CA GLU A 359 -12.31 25.62 2.23
C GLU A 359 -13.48 26.62 2.36
N PHE A 360 -14.62 26.35 1.71
CA PHE A 360 -15.82 27.19 1.84
C PHE A 360 -16.41 27.20 3.25
N SER A 361 -16.26 26.10 3.98
CA SER A 361 -16.77 25.95 5.34
C SER A 361 -15.77 26.44 6.40
N GLY A 362 -14.58 26.89 5.99
CA GLY A 362 -13.49 27.27 6.91
C GLY A 362 -12.94 26.09 7.73
N GLU A 363 -13.14 24.86 7.27
CA GLU A 363 -12.66 23.65 7.94
C GLU A 363 -11.17 23.44 7.69
N LYS A 364 -10.49 22.83 8.67
CA LYS A 364 -9.14 22.28 8.51
C LYS A 364 -9.19 20.78 8.26
N VAL A 365 -8.24 20.28 7.47
CA VAL A 365 -8.24 18.90 6.99
C VAL A 365 -6.96 18.19 7.37
N HIS A 366 -7.10 17.01 7.99
CA HIS A 366 -6.06 15.98 7.99
C HIS A 366 -6.33 14.99 6.87
N VAL A 367 -5.28 14.61 6.16
CA VAL A 367 -5.34 13.57 5.13
C VAL A 367 -4.66 12.32 5.66
N ILE A 368 -5.30 11.16 5.49
CA ILE A 368 -4.72 9.87 5.86
C ILE A 368 -4.71 8.96 4.64
N GLY A 369 -3.69 8.13 4.53
CA GLY A 369 -3.54 7.13 3.49
C GLY A 369 -2.51 6.09 3.90
N HIS A 370 -2.24 5.11 3.04
CA HIS A 370 -1.23 4.09 3.31
C HIS A 370 0.11 4.42 2.63
N ILE A 371 0.20 4.27 1.31
CA ILE A 371 1.42 4.56 0.53
C ILE A 371 1.66 6.09 0.50
N PRO A 372 2.83 6.59 0.92
CA PRO A 372 3.15 8.00 0.82
C PRO A 372 3.18 8.46 -0.65
N PRO A 373 2.67 9.66 -0.96
CA PRO A 373 2.49 10.11 -2.34
C PRO A 373 3.80 10.42 -3.07
N GLY A 374 4.89 10.71 -2.36
CA GLY A 374 6.23 10.86 -2.94
C GLY A 374 7.01 9.56 -3.08
N HIS A 375 6.50 8.45 -2.55
CA HIS A 375 7.17 7.16 -2.58
C HIS A 375 7.23 6.58 -4.00
N SER A 376 8.29 5.79 -4.27
CA SER A 376 8.52 5.17 -5.58
C SER A 376 7.44 4.18 -6.02
N ASP A 377 6.64 3.68 -5.08
CA ASP A 377 5.47 2.83 -5.37
C ASP A 377 4.26 3.64 -5.83
N CYS A 378 4.29 4.97 -5.82
CA CYS A 378 3.22 5.82 -6.32
C CYS A 378 3.52 6.30 -7.75
N LEU A 379 2.55 6.16 -8.65
CA LEU A 379 2.68 6.55 -10.06
C LEU A 379 2.95 8.05 -10.17
N LYS A 380 4.01 8.40 -10.91
CA LYS A 380 4.45 9.79 -11.14
C LYS A 380 3.31 10.75 -11.52
N VAL A 381 2.45 10.34 -12.45
CA VAL A 381 1.33 11.18 -12.91
C VAL A 381 0.31 11.42 -11.80
N TRP A 382 0.00 10.40 -11.00
CA TRP A 382 -0.91 10.52 -9.85
C TRP A 382 -0.27 11.41 -8.77
N SER A 383 0.99 11.15 -8.42
CA SER A 383 1.77 11.91 -7.44
C SER A 383 1.85 13.40 -7.80
N ARG A 384 2.09 13.73 -9.08
CA ARG A 384 2.07 15.12 -9.57
C ARG A 384 0.71 15.79 -9.36
N ASN A 385 -0.38 15.12 -9.70
CA ASN A 385 -1.73 15.66 -9.51
C ASN A 385 -2.04 15.87 -8.02
N TYR A 386 -1.66 14.91 -7.17
CA TYR A 386 -1.78 15.04 -5.73
C TYR A 386 -0.98 16.25 -5.21
N TYR A 387 0.27 16.42 -5.67
CA TYR A 387 1.13 17.54 -5.32
C TYR A 387 0.51 18.90 -5.67
N ASP A 388 -0.12 19.00 -6.84
CA ASP A 388 -0.85 20.19 -7.28
C ASP A 388 -2.09 20.47 -6.39
N ILE A 389 -2.79 19.42 -5.96
CA ILE A 389 -3.94 19.52 -5.04
C ILE A 389 -3.47 20.04 -3.67
N ILE A 390 -2.40 19.48 -3.10
CA ILE A 390 -1.82 19.94 -1.83
C ILE A 390 -1.43 21.42 -1.95
N ASN A 391 -0.81 21.80 -3.07
CA ASN A 391 -0.44 23.19 -3.33
C ASN A 391 -1.65 24.12 -3.46
N ARG A 392 -2.73 23.70 -4.13
CA ARG A 392 -3.95 24.50 -4.24
C ARG A 392 -4.62 24.71 -2.88
N TYR A 393 -4.62 23.71 -2.03
CA TYR A 393 -5.34 23.70 -0.74
C TYR A 393 -4.42 23.80 0.48
N GLU A 394 -3.25 24.42 0.33
CA GLU A 394 -2.24 24.56 1.41
C GLU A 394 -2.77 25.24 2.68
N SER A 395 -3.76 26.13 2.55
CA SER A 395 -4.39 26.82 3.69
C SER A 395 -5.46 25.96 4.39
N THR A 396 -5.92 24.88 3.76
CA THR A 396 -7.01 24.02 4.23
C THR A 396 -6.45 22.72 4.82
N ILE A 397 -5.43 22.13 4.21
CA ILE A 397 -4.78 20.91 4.67
C ILE A 397 -3.72 21.25 5.71
N THR A 398 -3.84 20.74 6.93
CA THR A 398 -2.92 21.08 8.03
C THR A 398 -1.86 20.02 8.31
N ALA A 399 -2.13 18.75 7.99
CA ALA A 399 -1.18 17.65 8.09
C ALA A 399 -1.64 16.44 7.28
N GLN A 400 -0.71 15.56 6.93
CA GLN A 400 -0.99 14.29 6.26
C GLN A 400 -0.28 13.15 6.99
N PHE A 401 -0.86 11.95 6.99
CA PHE A 401 -0.36 10.78 7.73
C PHE A 401 -0.42 9.51 6.87
N PHE A 402 0.72 8.85 6.73
CA PHE A 402 0.91 7.66 5.89
C PHE A 402 1.71 6.56 6.62
N GLY A 403 1.83 5.38 6.02
CA GLY A 403 2.59 4.23 6.55
C GLY A 403 3.43 3.60 5.44
N HIS A 404 3.31 2.30 5.24
CA HIS A 404 3.84 1.53 4.10
C HIS A 404 5.36 1.34 4.05
N THR A 405 6.14 2.41 4.29
CA THR A 405 7.61 2.30 4.21
C THR A 405 8.18 1.51 5.38
N HIS A 406 7.41 1.34 6.46
CA HIS A 406 7.77 0.76 7.75
C HIS A 406 8.74 1.59 8.59
N TYR A 407 9.30 2.68 8.03
CA TYR A 407 10.28 3.53 8.70
C TYR A 407 9.65 4.78 9.31
N ASP A 408 10.42 5.43 10.18
CA ASP A 408 10.08 6.73 10.74
C ASP A 408 10.59 7.85 9.81
N GLU A 409 9.69 8.37 8.97
CA GLU A 409 10.04 9.31 7.91
C GLU A 409 9.02 10.45 7.77
N PHE A 410 9.33 11.41 6.89
CA PHE A 410 8.39 12.44 6.49
C PHE A 410 8.71 12.94 5.08
N GLU A 411 7.67 13.43 4.39
CA GLU A 411 7.78 14.09 3.08
C GLU A 411 7.39 15.56 3.20
N LEU A 412 8.22 16.46 2.67
CA LEU A 412 7.93 17.89 2.60
C LEU A 412 7.39 18.26 1.23
N PHE A 413 6.30 19.03 1.23
CA PHE A 413 5.72 19.61 0.02
C PHE A 413 6.17 21.05 -0.12
N TYR A 414 6.47 21.46 -1.34
CA TYR A 414 6.96 22.80 -1.66
C TYR A 414 6.04 23.48 -2.68
N ASP A 415 6.11 24.81 -2.70
CA ASP A 415 5.39 25.65 -3.64
C ASP A 415 5.77 25.34 -5.09
N THR A 416 4.80 25.07 -5.97
CA THR A 416 5.06 24.67 -7.37
C THR A 416 5.71 25.75 -8.23
N LYS A 417 5.74 27.01 -7.79
CA LYS A 417 6.32 28.11 -8.60
C LYS A 417 7.85 28.08 -8.63
N ASP A 418 8.48 27.86 -7.47
CA ASP A 418 9.93 27.93 -7.32
C ASP A 418 10.54 26.85 -6.43
N LEU A 419 9.70 25.98 -5.83
CA LEU A 419 10.10 24.96 -4.86
C LEU A 419 10.90 25.51 -3.66
N GLY A 420 10.77 26.81 -3.36
CA GLY A 420 11.56 27.49 -2.34
C GLY A 420 10.90 27.54 -0.96
N ARG A 421 9.58 27.35 -0.89
CA ARG A 421 8.79 27.45 0.35
C ARG A 421 8.05 26.15 0.63
N ALA A 422 8.25 25.58 1.83
CA ALA A 422 7.47 24.45 2.29
C ALA A 422 6.00 24.87 2.52
N VAL A 423 5.06 24.07 2.01
CA VAL A 423 3.60 24.33 2.07
C VAL A 423 2.85 23.29 2.89
N ASN A 424 3.41 22.09 3.04
CA ASN A 424 2.78 21.00 3.79
C ASN A 424 3.79 19.93 4.20
N ILE A 425 3.35 19.01 5.07
CA ILE A 425 4.14 17.87 5.52
C ILE A 425 3.26 16.62 5.58
N ALA A 426 3.81 15.50 5.11
CA ALA A 426 3.28 14.17 5.33
C ALA A 426 4.18 13.43 6.30
N PHE A 427 3.63 12.98 7.42
CA PHE A 427 4.33 12.10 8.35
C PHE A 427 4.13 10.64 7.94
N VAL A 428 5.22 9.90 7.86
CA VAL A 428 5.20 8.46 7.59
C VAL A 428 5.48 7.75 8.92
N GLY A 429 4.47 7.08 9.44
CA GLY A 429 4.55 6.37 10.71
C GLY A 429 5.36 5.08 10.57
N PRO A 430 6.18 4.71 11.57
CA PRO A 430 6.87 3.43 11.57
C PRO A 430 5.87 2.28 11.68
N SER A 431 6.32 1.10 11.27
CA SER A 431 5.51 -0.12 11.36
C SER A 431 5.49 -0.72 12.76
N VAL A 432 4.41 -1.45 13.04
CA VAL A 432 4.35 -2.36 14.19
C VAL A 432 5.09 -3.66 13.88
N THR A 433 5.08 -4.13 12.63
CA THR A 433 5.83 -5.31 12.23
C THR A 433 7.35 -5.09 12.35
N PRO A 434 8.13 -6.10 12.76
CA PRO A 434 9.59 -6.02 12.64
C PRO A 434 10.07 -6.28 11.21
N TYR A 435 9.18 -6.61 10.26
CA TYR A 435 9.50 -6.93 8.88
C TYR A 435 10.09 -5.71 8.13
N ALA A 436 11.34 -5.72 7.69
CA ALA A 436 12.41 -6.57 8.18
C ALA A 436 13.50 -5.71 8.81
N ASP A 437 14.19 -6.27 9.80
CA ASP A 437 15.28 -5.64 10.55
C ASP A 437 14.88 -4.37 11.31
N LEU A 438 13.64 -4.35 11.83
CA LEU A 438 13.08 -3.22 12.58
C LEU A 438 12.65 -3.61 13.99
N ASN A 439 12.59 -2.62 14.88
CA ASN A 439 11.88 -2.75 16.14
C ASN A 439 10.39 -2.41 15.91
N PRO A 440 9.44 -3.18 16.49
CA PRO A 440 8.03 -2.81 16.52
C PRO A 440 7.80 -1.41 17.10
N GLY A 441 7.05 -0.55 16.41
CA GLY A 441 6.77 0.82 16.81
C GLY A 441 5.33 1.26 16.57
N TYR A 442 4.91 2.29 17.30
CA TYR A 442 3.70 3.07 17.03
C TYR A 442 4.01 4.56 17.30
N ARG A 443 3.12 5.47 16.86
CA ARG A 443 3.35 6.91 17.01
C ARG A 443 2.23 7.60 17.78
N ILE A 444 2.60 8.58 18.60
CA ILE A 444 1.69 9.55 19.21
C ILE A 444 2.00 10.95 18.63
N TYR A 445 0.98 11.66 18.18
CA TYR A 445 1.08 13.07 17.78
C TYR A 445 0.35 13.97 18.78
N TYR A 446 0.88 15.19 18.92
CA TYR A 446 0.26 16.27 19.67
C TYR A 446 -0.07 17.39 18.68
N VAL A 447 -1.35 17.70 18.52
CA VAL A 447 -1.84 18.67 17.52
C VAL A 447 -2.56 19.84 18.16
#